data_AF-A0A522T8D4-F1
#
_entry.id   AF-A0A522T8D4-F1
#
_cell.length_a   1.000
_cell.length_b   1.000
_cell.length_c   1.000
_cell.angle_alpha   90.00
_cell.angle_beta   90.00
_cell.angle_gamma   90.00
#
_symmetry.space_group_name_H-M   'P 1'
#
loop_
_entity.id
_entity.type
_entity.pdbx_description
1 polymer ?
#
loop_
_entity_poly.entity_id
_entity_poly.type
_entity_poly.pdbx_seq_one_letter_code
_entity_poly.pdbx_strand_id
1 'polypeptide(L)'
;MLAYVDGFLASDFSAIYVDDYMMSTYSERYRFTLAHEIGHRVLHADVYAEKRMSSIEEYRAFLAALPTQSLDAWEADANNFAGCVLMPPKAIEAAYSTQVKHAAGLGAGVDAPTFNSYAAEPLSKQFSVSAKAVEIHLARLRLKP
;
A
#
# COMPACT_ATOMS: atom_id res chain seq x y z
N MET A 1 -12.94 14.63 11.31
CA MET A 1 -12.49 13.25 11.53
C MET A 1 -10.98 13.30 11.55
N LEU A 2 -10.36 13.29 12.74
CA LEU A 2 -8.90 13.31 12.86
C LEU A 2 -8.40 11.95 12.39
N ALA A 3 -7.58 11.92 11.34
CA ALA A 3 -7.02 10.69 10.78
C ALA A 3 -6.28 9.92 11.89
N TYR A 4 -6.70 8.67 12.10
CA TYR A 4 -5.91 7.69 12.84
C TYR A 4 -4.68 7.41 11.96
N VAL A 5 -3.53 7.93 12.39
CA VAL A 5 -2.26 7.81 11.67
C VAL A 5 -1.62 6.52 12.14
N ASP A 6 -1.65 5.48 11.29
CA ASP A 6 -1.03 4.17 11.57
C ASP A 6 0.48 4.27 11.73
N GLY A 7 1.09 5.25 11.07
CA GLY A 7 2.48 5.63 11.20
C GLY A 7 2.77 6.94 10.47
N PHE A 8 3.93 7.54 10.73
CA PHE A 8 4.39 8.73 10.02
C PHE A 8 5.92 8.77 9.91
N LEU A 9 6.39 9.32 8.80
CA LEU A 9 7.79 9.60 8.51
C LEU A 9 8.22 10.95 9.13
N ALA A 10 9.32 10.94 9.87
CA ALA A 10 9.95 12.18 10.33
C ALA A 10 10.42 13.03 9.15
N SER A 11 10.27 14.36 9.21
CA SER A 11 10.60 15.25 8.07
C SER A 11 12.09 15.30 7.71
N ASP A 12 12.96 14.96 8.67
CA ASP A 12 14.40 14.78 8.45
C ASP A 12 14.75 13.36 7.96
N PHE A 13 13.74 12.53 7.79
CA PHE A 13 13.80 11.12 7.41
C PHE A 13 14.67 10.25 8.33
N SER A 14 14.86 10.66 9.59
CA SER A 14 15.65 9.90 10.56
C SER A 14 14.91 8.71 11.15
N ALA A 15 13.57 8.77 11.20
CA ALA A 15 12.73 7.78 11.84
C ALA A 15 11.38 7.61 11.13
N ILE A 16 10.80 6.42 11.27
CA ILE A 16 9.39 6.13 11.00
C ILE A 16 8.76 5.76 12.34
N TYR A 17 7.70 6.46 12.70
CA TYR A 17 6.91 6.16 13.89
C TYR A 17 5.71 5.32 13.49
N VAL A 18 5.36 4.34 14.30
CA VAL A 18 4.21 3.46 14.08
C VAL A 18 3.43 3.27 15.37
N ASP A 19 2.14 2.99 15.26
CA ASP A 19 1.33 2.60 16.41
C ASP A 19 1.82 1.24 16.98
N ASP A 20 2.10 1.20 18.29
CA ASP A 20 2.69 0.03 18.98
C ASP A 20 1.74 -1.17 19.01
N TYR A 21 0.44 -0.92 19.20
CA TYR A 21 -0.57 -1.98 19.17
C TYR A 21 -0.69 -2.59 17.77
N MET A 22 -0.64 -1.74 16.74
CA MET A 22 -0.60 -2.19 15.35
C MET A 22 0.65 -3.03 15.07
N MET A 23 1.83 -2.53 15.47
CA MET A 23 3.10 -3.22 15.26
C MET A 23 3.10 -4.63 15.90
N SER A 24 2.55 -4.76 17.10
CA SER A 24 2.54 -6.01 17.86
C SER A 24 1.43 -6.98 17.45
N THR A 25 0.31 -6.48 16.91
CA THR A 25 -0.90 -7.28 16.67
C THR A 25 -1.16 -7.54 15.18
N TYR A 26 -0.79 -6.62 14.29
CA TYR A 26 -1.16 -6.65 12.88
C TYR A 26 0.06 -6.54 11.97
N SER A 27 0.84 -7.63 11.86
CA SER A 27 2.10 -7.67 11.11
C SER A 27 1.96 -7.25 9.64
N GLU A 28 0.88 -7.64 8.96
CA GLU A 28 0.59 -7.26 7.58
C GLU A 28 0.40 -5.74 7.44
N ARG A 29 -0.39 -5.15 8.36
CA ARG A 29 -0.65 -3.71 8.39
C ARG A 29 0.62 -2.94 8.71
N TYR A 30 1.39 -3.39 9.70
CA TYR A 30 2.69 -2.82 10.03
C TYR A 30 3.66 -2.81 8.85
N ARG A 31 3.80 -3.93 8.14
CA ARG A 31 4.66 -4.02 6.93
C ARG A 31 4.19 -3.06 5.83
N PHE A 32 2.88 -2.96 5.65
CA PHE A 32 2.30 -2.04 4.68
C PHE A 32 2.56 -0.58 5.04
N THR A 33 2.33 -0.19 6.31
CA THR A 33 2.63 1.15 6.82
C THR A 33 4.10 1.50 6.62
N LEU A 34 5.03 0.61 6.98
CA LEU A 34 6.46 0.87 6.75
C LEU A 34 6.78 1.10 5.27
N ALA A 35 6.26 0.25 4.38
CA ALA A 35 6.50 0.39 2.95
C ALA A 35 5.86 1.67 2.39
N HIS A 36 4.71 2.09 2.93
CA HIS A 36 4.02 3.33 2.60
C HIS A 36 4.84 4.56 3.00
N GLU A 37 5.32 4.62 4.25
CA GLU A 37 6.19 5.72 4.72
C GLU A 37 7.51 5.79 3.94
N ILE A 38 8.11 4.65 3.58
CA ILE A 38 9.27 4.62 2.68
C ILE A 38 8.90 5.17 1.30
N GLY A 39 7.68 4.92 0.82
CA GLY A 39 7.13 5.51 -0.40
C GLY A 39 7.13 7.03 -0.36
N HIS A 40 6.65 7.63 0.74
CA HIS A 40 6.72 9.08 0.93
C HIS A 40 8.15 9.60 0.86
N ARG A 41 9.11 8.92 1.49
CA ARG A 41 10.53 9.29 1.39
C ARG A 41 11.03 9.22 -0.05
N VAL A 42 10.73 8.16 -0.78
CA VAL A 42 11.30 7.92 -2.12
C VAL A 42 10.69 8.85 -3.16
N LEU A 43 9.38 9.10 -3.07
CA LEU A 43 8.63 9.81 -4.10
C LEU A 43 8.42 11.31 -3.80
N HIS A 44 8.47 11.70 -2.52
CA HIS A 44 8.05 13.04 -2.07
C HIS A 44 9.06 13.68 -1.11
N ALA A 45 10.33 13.27 -1.13
CA ALA A 45 11.34 13.79 -0.20
C ALA A 45 11.57 15.31 -0.29
N ASP A 46 11.44 15.87 -1.49
CA ASP A 46 11.55 17.30 -1.76
C ASP A 46 10.55 18.11 -0.93
N VAL A 47 9.30 17.65 -0.87
CA VAL A 47 8.23 18.28 -0.11
C VAL A 47 8.53 18.29 1.40
N TYR A 48 8.95 17.14 1.95
CA TYR A 48 9.22 17.03 3.39
C TYR A 48 10.45 17.85 3.80
N ALA A 49 11.47 17.94 2.93
CA ALA A 49 12.70 18.69 3.18
C ALA A 49 12.45 20.21 3.34
N GLU A 50 11.45 20.76 2.64
CA GLU A 50 11.12 22.18 2.71
C GLU A 50 10.44 22.60 4.04
N LYS A 51 9.81 21.66 4.76
CA LYS A 51 8.89 21.98 5.85
C LYS A 51 9.42 21.72 7.26
N ARG A 52 10.55 21.02 7.42
CA ARG A 52 11.24 20.74 8.71
C ARG A 52 10.27 20.53 9.89
N MET A 53 9.29 19.67 9.70
CA MET A 53 8.28 19.34 10.72
C MET A 53 8.91 18.50 11.83
N SER A 54 8.77 18.95 13.07
CA SER A 54 9.39 18.38 14.27
C SER A 54 8.39 17.74 15.23
N SER A 55 7.08 17.85 14.96
CA SER A 55 6.01 17.27 15.79
C SER A 55 4.86 16.68 14.96
N ILE A 56 4.05 15.82 15.60
CA ILE A 56 2.85 15.25 14.98
C ILE A 56 1.79 16.34 14.71
N GLU A 57 1.76 17.39 15.51
CA GLU A 57 0.89 18.55 15.31
C GLU A 57 1.28 19.34 14.06
N GLU A 58 2.58 19.56 13.84
CA GLU A 58 3.09 20.23 12.63
C GLU A 58 2.82 19.39 11.39
N TYR A 59 2.98 18.07 11.48
CA TYR A 59 2.64 17.15 10.40
C TYR A 59 1.14 17.24 10.04
N ARG A 60 0.26 17.19 11.04
CA ARG A 60 -1.20 17.32 10.83
C ARG A 60 -1.57 18.68 10.23
N ALA A 61 -0.95 19.76 10.70
CA ALA A 61 -1.19 21.09 10.15
C ALA A 61 -0.74 21.21 8.69
N PHE A 62 0.40 20.59 8.35
CA PHE A 62 0.90 20.52 6.98
C PHE A 62 -0.07 19.76 6.07
N LEU A 63 -0.49 18.55 6.44
CA LEU A 63 -1.45 17.77 5.64
C LEU A 63 -2.78 18.52 5.47
N ALA A 64 -3.27 19.18 6.51
CA ALA A 64 -4.50 19.97 6.46
C ALA A 64 -4.41 21.22 5.56
N ALA A 65 -3.20 21.71 5.28
CA ALA A 65 -2.97 22.86 4.42
C ALA A 65 -2.85 22.49 2.93
N LEU A 66 -2.64 21.21 2.61
CA LEU A 66 -2.55 20.75 1.22
C LEU A 66 -3.92 20.75 0.55
N PRO A 67 -4.01 21.10 -0.76
CA PRO A 67 -5.22 20.85 -1.53
C PRO A 67 -5.58 19.37 -1.47
N THR A 68 -6.85 19.03 -1.21
CA THR A 68 -7.30 17.65 -1.07
C THR A 68 -6.88 16.75 -2.23
N GLN A 69 -6.99 17.25 -3.47
CA GLN A 69 -6.57 16.50 -4.66
C GLN A 69 -5.06 16.18 -4.69
N SER A 70 -4.22 17.05 -4.13
CA SER A 70 -2.78 16.82 -4.04
C SER A 70 -2.47 15.79 -2.97
N LEU A 71 -3.14 15.88 -1.81
CA LEU A 71 -3.01 14.90 -0.74
C LEU A 71 -3.45 13.50 -1.20
N ASP A 72 -4.62 13.39 -1.82
CA ASP A 72 -5.15 12.12 -2.33
C ASP A 72 -4.20 11.47 -3.34
N ALA A 73 -3.57 12.26 -4.21
CA ALA A 73 -2.60 11.76 -5.18
C ALA A 73 -1.32 11.23 -4.50
N TRP A 74 -0.80 11.94 -3.50
CA TRP A 74 0.41 11.51 -2.78
C TRP A 74 0.17 10.24 -1.96
N GLU A 75 -0.95 10.17 -1.26
CA GLU A 75 -1.36 8.98 -0.53
C GLU A 75 -1.56 7.79 -1.49
N ALA A 76 -2.13 8.02 -2.67
CA ALA A 76 -2.26 6.99 -3.71
C ALA A 76 -0.89 6.53 -4.22
N ASP A 77 0.06 7.44 -4.45
CA ASP A 77 1.42 7.12 -4.89
C ASP A 77 2.18 6.30 -3.84
N ALA A 78 2.12 6.69 -2.57
CA ALA A 78 2.73 5.95 -1.45
C ALA A 78 2.10 4.55 -1.29
N ASN A 79 0.78 4.44 -1.39
CA ASN A 79 0.08 3.14 -1.39
C ASN A 79 0.49 2.26 -2.57
N ASN A 80 0.64 2.84 -3.77
CA ASN A 80 1.09 2.13 -4.96
C ASN A 80 2.54 1.64 -4.80
N PHE A 81 3.41 2.46 -4.23
CA PHE A 81 4.78 2.10 -3.89
C PHE A 81 4.82 0.94 -2.90
N ALA A 82 4.05 1.02 -1.81
CA ALA A 82 3.96 -0.05 -0.81
C ALA A 82 3.53 -1.38 -1.44
N GLY A 83 2.52 -1.33 -2.32
CA GLY A 83 2.10 -2.48 -3.11
C GLY A 83 3.23 -3.06 -3.96
N CYS A 84 4.00 -2.25 -4.67
CA CYS A 84 5.15 -2.71 -5.47
C CYS A 84 6.28 -3.31 -4.63
N VAL A 85 6.52 -2.78 -3.43
CA VAL A 85 7.58 -3.30 -2.54
C VAL A 85 7.17 -4.65 -1.95
N LEU A 86 5.93 -4.76 -1.46
CA LEU A 86 5.45 -5.96 -0.79
C LEU A 86 4.99 -7.05 -1.75
N MET A 87 4.51 -6.66 -2.93
CA MET A 87 4.09 -7.54 -4.01
C MET A 87 4.79 -7.13 -5.31
N PRO A 88 6.08 -7.46 -5.49
CA PRO A 88 6.81 -7.07 -6.69
C PRO A 88 6.09 -7.53 -7.97
N PRO A 89 5.90 -6.65 -8.99
CA PRO A 89 5.04 -6.93 -10.14
C PRO A 89 5.29 -8.29 -10.80
N LYS A 90 6.56 -8.60 -11.10
CA LYS A 90 6.95 -9.89 -11.71
C LYS A 90 6.60 -11.10 -10.83
N ALA A 91 6.75 -10.95 -9.51
CA ALA A 91 6.48 -12.03 -8.57
C ALA A 91 4.98 -12.29 -8.43
N ILE A 92 4.17 -11.23 -8.27
CA ILE A 92 2.73 -11.37 -8.16
C ILE A 92 2.08 -11.76 -9.50
N GLU A 93 2.61 -11.34 -10.65
CA GLU A 93 2.18 -11.80 -11.97
C GLU A 93 2.38 -13.32 -12.16
N ALA A 94 3.53 -13.85 -11.75
CA ALA A 94 3.80 -15.28 -11.80
C ALA A 94 2.86 -16.06 -10.87
N ALA A 95 2.62 -15.54 -9.67
CA ALA A 95 1.70 -16.14 -8.70
C ALA A 95 0.24 -16.09 -9.20
N TYR A 96 -0.19 -14.96 -9.77
CA TYR A 96 -1.51 -14.80 -10.39
C TYR A 96 -1.71 -15.77 -11.55
N SER A 97 -0.71 -15.90 -12.43
CA SER A 97 -0.73 -16.86 -13.55
C SER A 97 -0.88 -18.31 -13.08
N THR A 98 -0.38 -18.62 -11.88
CA THR A 98 -0.56 -19.94 -11.26
C THR A 98 -2.00 -20.14 -10.80
N GLN A 99 -2.62 -19.12 -10.20
CA GLN A 99 -4.05 -19.15 -9.85
C GLN A 99 -4.94 -19.29 -11.08
N VAL A 100 -4.61 -18.61 -12.17
CA VAL A 100 -5.32 -18.73 -13.46
C VAL A 100 -5.30 -20.18 -13.95
N LYS A 101 -4.13 -20.83 -13.93
CA LYS A 101 -4.01 -22.24 -14.34
C LYS A 101 -4.80 -23.18 -13.44
N HIS A 102 -4.84 -22.94 -12.12
CA HIS A 102 -5.65 -23.72 -11.20
C HIS A 102 -7.15 -23.54 -11.44
N ALA A 103 -7.57 -22.32 -11.78
CA ALA A 103 -8.95 -21.98 -12.06
C ALA A 103 -9.40 -22.35 -13.49
N ALA A 104 -8.48 -22.67 -14.40
CA ALA A 104 -8.80 -23.04 -15.79
C ALA A 104 -9.75 -24.26 -15.90
N GLY A 105 -9.89 -25.06 -14.84
CA GLY A 105 -10.88 -26.13 -14.73
C GLY A 105 -12.30 -25.68 -14.36
N LEU A 106 -12.54 -24.40 -14.04
CA LEU A 106 -13.79 -23.88 -13.48
C LEU A 106 -14.79 -23.34 -14.53
N GLY A 107 -14.49 -23.42 -15.82
CA GLY A 107 -15.37 -22.98 -16.90
C GLY A 107 -15.09 -21.57 -17.42
N ALA A 108 -15.73 -21.21 -18.54
CA ALA A 108 -15.35 -20.05 -19.36
C ALA A 108 -15.71 -18.69 -18.72
N GLY A 109 -14.75 -17.75 -18.78
CA GLY A 109 -14.97 -16.30 -18.83
C GLY A 109 -15.35 -15.62 -17.52
N VAL A 110 -14.44 -15.60 -16.54
CA VAL A 110 -14.56 -14.73 -15.35
C VAL A 110 -13.94 -13.37 -15.66
N ASP A 111 -14.64 -12.28 -15.36
CA ASP A 111 -14.09 -10.93 -15.51
C ASP A 111 -12.92 -10.69 -14.53
N ALA A 112 -12.00 -9.79 -14.88
CA ALA A 112 -10.81 -9.55 -14.07
C ALA A 112 -11.11 -9.11 -12.63
N PRO A 113 -12.08 -8.21 -12.33
CA PRO A 113 -12.48 -7.90 -10.96
C PRO A 113 -12.90 -9.14 -10.16
N THR A 114 -13.81 -9.96 -10.69
CA THR A 114 -14.27 -11.18 -10.02
C THR A 114 -13.11 -12.16 -9.78
N PHE A 115 -12.24 -12.33 -10.77
CA PHE A 115 -11.07 -13.19 -10.63
C PHE A 115 -10.05 -12.64 -9.63
N ASN A 116 -9.85 -11.31 -9.58
CA ASN A 116 -8.94 -10.68 -8.62
C ASN A 116 -9.39 -10.93 -7.18
N SER A 117 -10.69 -10.83 -6.90
CA SER A 117 -11.24 -11.18 -5.57
C SER A 117 -11.05 -12.66 -5.23
N TYR A 118 -11.19 -13.56 -6.20
CA TYR A 118 -10.88 -14.98 -6.01
C TYR A 118 -9.38 -15.22 -5.71
N ALA A 119 -8.50 -14.62 -6.50
CA ALA A 119 -7.05 -14.78 -6.37
C ALA A 119 -6.47 -14.06 -5.14
N ALA A 120 -7.17 -13.07 -4.59
CA ALA A 120 -6.69 -12.27 -3.48
C ALA A 120 -6.39 -13.08 -2.22
N GLU A 121 -7.21 -14.07 -1.88
CA GLU A 121 -7.06 -14.86 -0.65
C GLU A 121 -5.85 -15.81 -0.63
N PRO A 122 -5.51 -16.57 -1.70
CA PRO A 122 -4.27 -17.32 -1.71
C PRO A 122 -3.03 -16.42 -1.81
N LEU A 123 -3.12 -15.32 -2.57
CA LEU A 123 -1.99 -14.41 -2.77
C LEU A 123 -1.70 -13.55 -1.53
N SER A 124 -2.72 -13.18 -0.74
CA SER A 124 -2.56 -12.44 0.52
C SER A 124 -1.63 -13.19 1.47
N LYS A 125 -1.86 -14.49 1.62
CA LYS A 125 -1.04 -15.41 2.44
C LYS A 125 0.38 -15.51 1.89
N GLN A 126 0.53 -15.63 0.58
CA GLN A 126 1.83 -15.74 -0.08
C GLN A 126 2.70 -14.49 0.12
N PHE A 127 2.11 -13.30 0.04
CA PHE A 127 2.82 -12.02 0.17
C PHE A 127 2.77 -11.41 1.58
N SER A 128 2.03 -12.04 2.51
CA SER A 128 1.83 -11.56 3.89
C SER A 128 1.31 -10.11 3.92
N VAL A 129 0.22 -9.89 3.20
CA VAL A 129 -0.54 -8.63 3.11
C VAL A 129 -2.02 -8.93 3.10
N SER A 130 -2.88 -7.93 3.33
CA SER A 130 -4.33 -8.14 3.29
C SER A 130 -4.81 -8.52 1.88
N ALA A 131 -5.87 -9.32 1.79
CA ALA A 131 -6.54 -9.62 0.50
C ALA A 131 -6.96 -8.34 -0.22
N LYS A 132 -7.38 -7.30 0.51
CA LYS A 132 -7.76 -6.03 -0.10
C LYS A 132 -6.59 -5.32 -0.80
N ALA A 133 -5.40 -5.35 -0.19
CA ALA A 133 -4.19 -4.79 -0.80
C ALA A 133 -3.85 -5.54 -2.10
N VAL A 134 -4.01 -6.87 -2.12
CA VAL A 134 -3.81 -7.68 -3.32
C VAL A 134 -4.78 -7.27 -4.43
N GLU A 135 -6.09 -7.19 -4.14
CA GLU A 135 -7.10 -6.81 -5.15
C GLU A 135 -6.77 -5.47 -5.83
N ILE A 136 -6.46 -4.47 -5.01
CA ILE A 136 -6.12 -3.12 -5.48
C ILE A 136 -4.87 -3.19 -6.37
N HIS A 137 -3.85 -3.94 -5.93
CA HIS A 137 -2.61 -4.07 -6.69
C HIS A 137 -2.81 -4.78 -8.03
N LEU A 138 -3.58 -5.88 -8.05
CA LEU A 138 -3.91 -6.61 -9.28
C LEU A 138 -4.72 -5.75 -10.27
N ALA A 139 -5.71 -5.00 -9.77
CA ALA A 139 -6.51 -4.09 -10.59
C ALA A 139 -5.63 -3.02 -11.25
N ARG A 140 -4.64 -2.51 -10.52
CA ARG A 140 -3.66 -1.54 -11.03
C ARG A 140 -2.73 -2.13 -12.09
N LEU A 141 -2.29 -3.39 -11.90
CA LEU A 141 -1.49 -4.12 -12.88
C LEU A 141 -2.29 -4.52 -14.13
N ARG A 142 -3.64 -4.45 -14.07
CA ARG A 142 -4.55 -4.77 -15.17
C ARG A 142 -4.32 -6.18 -15.73
N LEU A 143 -3.98 -7.12 -14.84
CA LEU A 143 -3.82 -8.53 -15.21
C LEU A 143 -5.16 -9.11 -15.65
N LYS A 144 -5.10 -10.06 -16.57
CA LYS A 144 -6.27 -10.76 -17.09
C LYS A 144 -6.15 -12.24 -16.77
N PRO A 145 -7.23 -12.87 -16.28
CA PRO A 145 -7.30 -14.32 -16.17
C PRO A 145 -7.30 -15.00 -17.54
#